data_AF-A0A2D6N726-F1
#
_entry.id   AF-A0A2D6N726-F1
#
_cell.length_a   1.000
_cell.length_b   1.000
_cell.length_c   1.000
_cell.angle_alpha   90.00
_cell.angle_beta   90.00
_cell.angle_gamma   90.00
#
_symmetry.space_group_name_H-M   'P 1'
#
loop_
_entity.id
_entity.type
_entity.pdbx_description
1 polymer ?
#
loop_
_entity_poly.entity_id
_entity_poly.type
_entity_poly.pdbx_seq_one_letter_code
_entity_poly.pdbx_strand_id
1 'polypeptide(L)'
;DGHRITPEDVLEAPRGAGTVAGEHVTASLEFDHNVTGTLLQHRFAGIGSAPAAYTLEVYGTEGRLVMNASGKVGGAWWLPQPHHLPGSEYSNWQELEPIYPDHYDLNSPAAASDYWFVEEYVRALDEGRDHECSGIEGRHIMEIMLGVFESAAYGRRVDLPQPQRDHPLVRWRREQGAGDPAPMPRDLQEWYDAEDRRLGRV
;
A
#
# COMPACT_ATOMS: atom_id res chain seq x y z
N ASP A 1 12.66 11.54 12.59
CA ASP A 1 14.05 11.68 13.09
C ASP A 1 15.03 10.71 12.40
N GLY A 2 14.57 9.77 11.57
CA GLY A 2 15.44 8.93 10.76
C GLY A 2 16.09 7.77 11.53
N HIS A 3 15.65 7.50 12.76
CA HIS A 3 16.11 6.34 13.50
C HIS A 3 15.55 5.05 12.86
N ARG A 4 16.30 3.96 13.00
CA ARG A 4 15.83 2.62 12.62
C ARG A 4 14.87 2.14 13.71
N ILE A 5 13.84 1.40 13.30
CA ILE A 5 12.89 0.79 14.25
C ILE A 5 13.64 -0.07 15.28
N THR A 6 13.15 -0.06 16.51
CA THR A 6 13.54 -1.00 17.57
C THR A 6 12.34 -1.88 17.96
N PRO A 7 12.54 -2.97 18.73
CA PRO A 7 11.42 -3.79 19.19
C PRO A 7 10.32 -2.98 19.90
N GLU A 8 10.70 -1.89 20.58
CA GLU A 8 9.80 -0.98 21.30
C GLU A 8 8.88 -0.17 20.38
N ASP A 9 9.20 -0.04 19.09
CA ASP A 9 8.36 0.65 18.09
C ASP A 9 7.28 -0.22 17.47
N VAL A 10 7.23 -1.49 17.85
CA VAL A 10 6.20 -2.43 17.39
C VAL A 10 4.94 -2.25 18.22
N LEU A 11 3.83 -1.96 17.55
CA LEU A 11 2.54 -1.59 18.14
C LEU A 11 1.38 -2.34 17.50
N GLU A 12 0.27 -2.48 18.22
CA GLU A 12 -1.00 -2.88 17.62
C GLU A 12 -1.63 -1.68 16.89
N ALA A 13 -1.94 -1.84 15.61
CA ALA A 13 -2.58 -0.81 14.80
C ALA A 13 -4.07 -0.64 15.16
N PRO A 14 -4.64 0.56 14.94
CA PRO A 14 -6.06 0.80 15.22
C PRO A 14 -6.94 -0.02 14.28
N ARG A 15 -8.24 -0.08 14.58
CA ARG A 15 -9.26 -0.78 13.79
C ARG A 15 -9.02 -2.29 13.58
N GLY A 16 -8.04 -2.88 14.27
CA GLY A 16 -7.69 -4.30 14.12
C GLY A 16 -6.86 -4.58 12.87
N ALA A 17 -6.08 -3.60 12.40
CA ALA A 17 -5.18 -3.75 11.26
C ALA A 17 -3.91 -4.60 11.57
N GLY A 18 -3.79 -5.13 12.80
CA GLY A 18 -2.72 -6.02 13.21
C GLY A 18 -1.47 -5.28 13.73
N THR A 19 -0.39 -6.02 13.92
CA THR A 19 0.85 -5.49 14.47
C THR A 19 1.65 -4.74 13.40
N VAL A 20 2.12 -3.53 13.71
CA VAL A 20 2.85 -2.64 12.79
C VAL A 20 4.09 -2.03 13.44
N ALA A 21 5.00 -1.50 12.63
CA ALA A 21 6.11 -0.67 13.08
C ALA A 21 6.48 0.37 12.01
N GLY A 22 6.83 1.58 12.46
CA GLY A 22 7.29 2.67 11.62
C GLY A 22 6.15 3.45 10.93
N GLU A 23 6.38 4.75 10.75
CA GLU A 23 5.43 5.66 10.07
C GLU A 23 5.98 6.24 8.75
N HIS A 24 7.23 5.91 8.42
CA HIS A 24 7.93 6.35 7.23
C HIS A 24 8.67 5.14 6.64
N VAL A 25 7.92 4.26 6.00
CA VAL A 25 8.46 3.01 5.45
C VAL A 25 8.80 3.22 3.98
N THR A 26 10.05 2.95 3.63
CA THR A 26 10.53 2.85 2.25
C THR A 26 11.07 1.46 2.03
N ALA A 27 10.59 0.76 1.01
CA ALA A 27 11.07 -0.57 0.66
C ALA A 27 11.39 -0.68 -0.83
N SER A 28 12.49 -1.36 -1.14
CA SER A 28 12.84 -1.75 -2.51
C SER A 28 12.43 -3.21 -2.72
N LEU A 29 11.75 -3.48 -3.83
CA LEU A 29 11.25 -4.79 -4.23
C LEU A 29 11.90 -5.19 -5.54
N GLU A 30 12.30 -6.46 -5.64
CA GLU A 30 12.80 -7.07 -6.88
C GLU A 30 11.85 -8.18 -7.28
N PHE A 31 11.43 -8.14 -8.54
CA PHE A 31 10.56 -9.13 -9.15
C PHE A 31 11.30 -9.82 -10.31
N ASP A 32 10.72 -10.93 -10.79
CA ASP A 32 11.23 -11.61 -11.98
C ASP A 32 11.31 -10.66 -13.19
N HIS A 33 12.15 -11.02 -14.15
CA HIS A 33 12.36 -10.25 -15.38
C HIS A 33 12.93 -8.84 -15.15
N ASN A 34 13.72 -8.65 -14.08
CA ASN A 34 14.40 -7.40 -13.72
C ASN A 34 13.44 -6.23 -13.44
N VAL A 35 12.20 -6.52 -13.07
CA VAL A 35 11.26 -5.49 -12.62
C VAL A 35 11.61 -5.11 -11.19
N THR A 36 11.73 -3.81 -10.93
CA THR A 36 11.98 -3.27 -9.58
C THR A 36 10.81 -2.41 -9.14
N GLY A 37 10.45 -2.48 -7.87
CA GLY A 37 9.45 -1.61 -7.25
C GLY A 37 10.03 -0.81 -6.09
N THR A 38 9.47 0.37 -5.85
CA THR A 38 9.72 1.15 -4.63
C THR A 38 8.37 1.40 -3.95
N LEU A 39 8.22 0.90 -2.73
CA LEU A 39 7.08 1.21 -1.88
C LEU A 39 7.43 2.40 -0.99
N LEU A 40 6.57 3.42 -1.00
CA LEU A 40 6.63 4.57 -0.09
C LEU A 40 5.34 4.62 0.73
N GLN A 41 5.44 4.31 2.02
CA GLN A 41 4.33 4.43 2.96
C GLN A 41 4.71 5.39 4.07
N HIS A 42 4.49 6.68 3.82
CA HIS A 42 4.90 7.78 4.69
C HIS A 42 3.67 8.50 5.24
N ARG A 43 3.66 8.74 6.55
CA ARG A 43 2.59 9.50 7.22
C ARG A 43 2.64 10.96 6.75
N PHE A 44 1.53 11.44 6.20
CA PHE A 44 1.32 12.86 5.96
C PHE A 44 0.83 13.57 7.23
N ALA A 45 1.03 14.89 7.30
CA ALA A 45 0.61 15.70 8.43
C ALA A 45 -0.92 15.71 8.66
N GLY A 46 -1.73 15.33 7.67
CA GLY A 46 -3.18 15.18 7.79
C GLY A 46 -3.72 14.00 7.00
N ILE A 47 -4.71 13.31 7.55
CA ILE A 47 -5.43 12.25 6.85
C ILE A 47 -6.23 12.89 5.71
N GLY A 48 -6.01 12.42 4.48
CA GLY A 48 -6.69 12.96 3.30
C GLY A 48 -6.26 14.38 2.90
N SER A 49 -5.22 14.95 3.53
CA SER A 49 -4.73 16.29 3.19
C SER A 49 -3.84 16.32 1.95
N ALA A 50 -3.37 15.16 1.48
CA ALA A 50 -2.52 15.05 0.30
C ALA A 50 -3.35 14.56 -0.90
N PRO A 51 -3.58 15.39 -1.94
CA PRO A 51 -4.31 15.01 -3.15
C PRO A 51 -3.58 13.99 -4.04
N ALA A 52 -2.46 13.42 -3.56
CA ALA A 52 -1.71 12.34 -4.22
C ALA A 52 -1.31 11.25 -3.21
N ALA A 53 -2.03 11.13 -2.10
CA ALA A 53 -1.70 10.20 -1.01
C ALA A 53 -1.63 8.73 -1.45
N TYR A 54 -2.35 8.38 -2.53
CA TYR A 54 -2.40 7.03 -3.08
C TYR A 54 -2.05 7.09 -4.56
N THR A 55 -0.76 6.95 -4.86
CA THR A 55 -0.24 7.04 -6.23
C THR A 55 0.53 5.77 -6.58
N LEU A 56 0.27 5.22 -7.77
CA LEU A 56 1.06 4.17 -8.40
C LEU A 56 1.69 4.74 -9.67
N GLU A 57 2.99 4.52 -9.84
CA GLU A 57 3.69 4.84 -11.07
C GLU A 57 4.28 3.57 -11.69
N VAL A 58 4.05 3.39 -12.99
CA VAL A 58 4.58 2.26 -13.76
C VAL A 58 5.46 2.81 -14.86
N TYR A 59 6.67 2.27 -14.97
CA TYR A 59 7.68 2.70 -15.93
C TYR A 59 7.95 1.56 -16.89
N GLY A 60 7.63 1.78 -18.17
CA GLY A 60 7.89 0.85 -19.26
C GLY A 60 8.84 1.44 -20.30
N THR A 61 9.20 0.63 -21.28
CA THR A 61 10.03 1.05 -22.41
C THR A 61 9.30 2.01 -23.36
N GLU A 62 7.97 1.95 -23.38
CA GLU A 62 7.12 2.74 -24.28
C GLU A 62 6.45 3.94 -23.59
N GLY A 63 6.70 4.13 -22.30
CA GLY A 63 6.04 5.21 -21.58
C GLY A 63 5.99 5.02 -20.07
N ARG A 64 5.25 5.92 -19.43
CA ARG A 64 4.94 5.85 -18.00
C ARG A 64 3.44 5.95 -17.79
N LEU A 65 2.96 5.28 -16.76
CA LEU A 65 1.62 5.46 -16.25
C LEU A 65 1.73 6.04 -14.85
N VAL A 66 0.89 7.02 -14.55
CA VAL A 66 0.62 7.44 -13.17
C VAL A 66 -0.86 7.26 -12.91
N MET A 67 -1.18 6.59 -11.81
CA MET A 67 -2.53 6.38 -11.34
C MET A 67 -2.65 7.00 -9.96
N ASN A 68 -3.64 7.86 -9.78
CA ASN A 68 -3.96 8.45 -8.50
C ASN A 68 -5.34 7.96 -8.06
N ALA A 69 -5.39 7.31 -6.89
CA ALA A 69 -6.63 6.76 -6.33
C ALA A 69 -7.25 7.66 -5.24
N SER A 70 -6.79 8.91 -5.09
CA SER A 70 -7.27 9.81 -4.04
C SER A 70 -8.57 10.55 -4.43
N GLY A 71 -9.70 9.97 -4.02
CA GLY A 71 -11.00 10.63 -3.98
C GLY A 71 -11.44 11.23 -5.31
N LYS A 72 -11.99 12.46 -5.27
CA LYS A 72 -12.64 13.14 -6.41
C LYS A 72 -11.70 13.62 -7.52
N VAL A 73 -10.39 13.52 -7.33
CA VAL A 73 -9.35 13.95 -8.29
C VAL A 73 -8.55 12.74 -8.79
N GLY A 74 -9.05 11.53 -8.54
CA GLY A 74 -8.45 10.31 -9.04
C GLY A 74 -8.54 10.19 -10.56
N GLY A 75 -7.55 9.55 -11.16
CA GLY A 75 -7.43 9.39 -12.59
C GLY A 75 -6.18 8.60 -12.97
N ALA A 76 -6.03 8.34 -14.26
CA ALA A 76 -4.84 7.72 -14.82
C ALA A 76 -4.32 8.56 -15.98
N TRP A 77 -3.01 8.73 -16.05
CA TRP A 77 -2.35 9.46 -17.12
C TRP A 77 -1.23 8.64 -17.70
N TRP A 78 -1.04 8.76 -19.01
CA TRP A 78 0.02 8.14 -19.78
C TRP A 78 0.97 9.20 -20.32
N LEU A 79 2.25 8.98 -20.11
CA LEU A 79 3.32 9.70 -20.78
C LEU A 79 3.87 8.77 -21.88
N PRO A 80 3.77 9.12 -23.18
CA PRO A 80 4.21 8.27 -24.30
C PRO A 80 5.74 8.26 -24.49
N GLN A 81 6.50 8.42 -23.40
CA GLN A 81 7.95 8.32 -23.39
C GLN A 81 8.46 7.87 -22.01
N PRO A 82 9.55 7.10 -21.96
CA PRO A 82 10.09 6.56 -20.71
C PRO A 82 10.80 7.61 -19.86
N HIS A 83 11.11 8.80 -20.38
CA HIS A 83 11.82 9.85 -19.66
C HIS A 83 11.20 11.22 -19.91
N HIS A 84 10.98 11.98 -18.85
CA HIS A 84 10.57 13.38 -18.98
C HIS A 84 11.77 14.23 -19.43
N LEU A 85 11.64 14.87 -20.59
CA LEU A 85 12.61 15.84 -21.12
C LEU A 85 12.06 17.26 -20.94
N PRO A 86 12.70 18.12 -20.12
CA PRO A 86 12.23 19.49 -19.92
C PRO A 86 12.09 20.26 -21.24
N GLY A 87 10.93 20.91 -21.45
CA GLY A 87 10.65 21.71 -22.66
C GLY A 87 10.34 20.90 -23.92
N SER A 88 10.24 19.57 -23.82
CA SER A 88 9.88 18.71 -24.95
C SER A 88 8.37 18.63 -25.14
N GLU A 89 7.92 18.71 -26.41
CA GLU A 89 6.54 18.43 -26.80
C GLU A 89 6.14 16.95 -26.57
N TYR A 90 7.12 16.06 -26.41
CA TYR A 90 6.91 14.65 -26.10
C TYR A 90 6.69 14.41 -24.59
N SER A 91 6.88 15.44 -23.75
CA SER A 91 6.72 15.41 -22.28
C SER A 91 5.30 15.73 -21.79
N ASN A 92 4.30 15.51 -22.63
CA ASN A 92 2.91 15.82 -22.30
C ASN A 92 2.18 14.57 -21.76
N TRP A 93 1.77 14.62 -20.50
CA TRP A 93 0.88 13.62 -19.91
C TRP A 93 -0.49 13.68 -20.59
N GLN A 94 -0.98 12.52 -20.99
CA GLN A 94 -2.29 12.33 -21.63
C GLN A 94 -3.20 11.65 -20.63
N GLU A 95 -4.35 12.25 -20.35
CA GLU A 95 -5.37 11.62 -19.52
C GLU A 95 -5.92 10.38 -20.24
N LEU A 96 -6.04 9.28 -19.50
CA LEU A 96 -6.64 8.05 -20.00
C LEU A 96 -8.13 8.09 -19.75
N GLU A 97 -8.91 7.75 -20.77
CA GLU A 97 -10.37 7.64 -20.63
C GLU A 97 -10.71 6.52 -19.64
N PRO A 98 -11.47 6.81 -18.57
CA PRO A 98 -11.89 5.79 -17.63
C PRO A 98 -12.84 4.80 -18.31
N ILE A 99 -12.67 3.52 -17.99
CA ILE A 99 -13.57 2.46 -18.42
C ILE A 99 -14.52 2.17 -17.26
N TYR A 100 -15.82 2.16 -17.55
CA TYR A 100 -16.87 1.80 -16.60
C TYR A 100 -17.57 0.52 -17.07
N PRO A 101 -18.15 -0.26 -16.14
CA PRO A 101 -18.94 -1.40 -16.55
C PRO A 101 -20.22 -0.98 -17.27
N ASP A 102 -20.73 -1.84 -18.14
CA ASP A 102 -21.88 -1.56 -19.00
C ASP A 102 -23.14 -1.14 -18.20
N HIS A 103 -23.26 -1.62 -16.97
CA HIS A 103 -24.42 -1.38 -16.10
C HIS A 103 -24.22 -0.28 -15.07
N TYR A 104 -23.07 0.39 -15.07
CA TYR A 104 -22.80 1.47 -14.13
C TYR A 104 -23.49 2.77 -14.57
N ASP A 105 -24.37 3.28 -13.71
CA ASP A 105 -24.95 4.61 -13.86
C ASP A 105 -23.98 5.68 -13.33
N LEU A 106 -23.51 6.56 -14.22
CA LEU A 106 -22.65 7.69 -13.85
C LEU A 106 -23.30 8.67 -12.86
N ASN A 107 -24.63 8.65 -12.74
CA ASN A 107 -25.38 9.44 -11.76
C ASN A 107 -25.62 8.69 -10.44
N SER A 108 -25.15 7.44 -10.34
CA SER A 108 -25.26 6.64 -9.12
C SER A 108 -24.52 7.32 -7.96
N PRO A 109 -25.08 7.26 -6.73
CA PRO A 109 -24.36 7.69 -5.55
C PRO A 109 -23.24 6.70 -5.14
N ALA A 110 -23.19 5.51 -5.72
CA ALA A 110 -22.13 4.53 -5.46
C ALA A 110 -20.83 4.93 -6.19
N ALA A 111 -19.67 4.66 -5.58
CA ALA A 111 -18.40 4.83 -6.26
C ALA A 111 -18.22 3.75 -7.36
N ALA A 112 -17.69 4.15 -8.52
CA ALA A 112 -17.44 3.24 -9.64
C ALA A 112 -16.56 2.04 -9.25
N SER A 113 -15.55 2.26 -8.40
CA SER A 113 -14.67 1.20 -7.90
C SER A 113 -15.43 0.14 -7.09
N ASP A 114 -16.36 0.58 -6.24
CA ASP A 114 -17.14 -0.31 -5.39
C ASP A 114 -18.13 -1.11 -6.24
N TYR A 115 -18.74 -0.46 -7.24
CA TYR A 115 -19.62 -1.13 -8.20
C TYR A 115 -18.87 -2.19 -8.99
N TRP A 116 -17.70 -1.84 -9.55
CA TRP A 116 -16.87 -2.77 -10.33
C TRP A 116 -16.50 -4.01 -9.53
N PHE A 117 -16.13 -3.83 -8.26
CA PHE A 117 -15.81 -4.94 -7.36
C PHE A 117 -17.00 -5.89 -7.17
N VAL A 118 -18.20 -5.35 -6.90
CA VAL A 118 -19.41 -6.16 -6.72
C VAL A 118 -19.81 -6.87 -8.00
N GLU A 119 -19.72 -6.19 -9.15
CA GLU A 119 -20.07 -6.77 -10.44
C GLU A 119 -19.12 -7.89 -10.85
N GLU A 120 -17.80 -7.69 -10.69
CA GLU A 120 -16.82 -8.75 -10.92
C GLU A 120 -17.06 -9.96 -10.00
N TYR A 121 -17.44 -9.72 -8.74
CA TYR A 121 -17.80 -10.79 -7.82
C TYR A 121 -19.01 -11.60 -8.31
N VAL A 122 -20.08 -10.94 -8.78
CA VAL A 122 -21.25 -11.63 -9.35
C VAL A 122 -20.87 -12.39 -10.62
N ARG A 123 -20.11 -11.76 -11.52
CA ARG A 123 -19.65 -12.37 -12.78
C ARG A 123 -18.80 -13.61 -12.52
N ALA A 124 -17.87 -13.55 -11.57
CA ALA A 124 -17.04 -14.69 -11.20
C ALA A 124 -17.88 -15.88 -10.68
N LEU A 125 -18.94 -15.62 -9.92
CA LEU A 125 -19.88 -16.64 -9.46
C LEU A 125 -20.67 -17.27 -10.62
N ASP A 126 -21.21 -16.44 -11.52
CA ASP A 126 -21.99 -16.91 -12.67
C ASP A 126 -21.14 -17.76 -13.63
N GLU A 127 -19.87 -17.39 -13.82
CA GLU A 127 -18.92 -18.09 -14.68
C GLU A 127 -18.23 -19.28 -13.99
N GLY A 128 -18.37 -19.42 -12.66
CA GLY A 128 -17.73 -20.48 -11.88
C GLY A 128 -16.20 -20.38 -11.86
N ARG A 129 -15.66 -19.15 -11.82
CA ARG A 129 -14.22 -18.87 -11.77
C ARG A 129 -13.84 -18.10 -10.51
N ASP A 130 -12.54 -18.05 -10.22
CA ASP A 130 -12.04 -17.19 -9.15
C ASP A 130 -12.18 -15.71 -9.53
N HIS A 131 -12.49 -14.89 -8.54
CA HIS A 131 -12.46 -13.44 -8.68
C HIS A 131 -11.01 -12.95 -8.86
N GLU A 132 -10.81 -11.92 -9.69
CA GLU A 132 -9.50 -11.27 -9.88
C GLU A 132 -8.82 -10.80 -8.56
N CYS A 133 -9.59 -10.41 -7.54
CA CYS A 133 -9.12 -10.07 -6.20
C CYS A 133 -9.35 -11.23 -5.22
N SER A 134 -8.80 -12.40 -5.54
CA SER A 134 -8.99 -13.62 -4.73
C SER A 134 -8.15 -13.65 -3.45
N GLY A 135 -8.40 -14.65 -2.59
CA GLY A 135 -7.53 -14.94 -1.45
C GLY A 135 -6.10 -15.35 -1.85
N ILE A 136 -5.90 -15.85 -3.08
CA ILE A 136 -4.56 -16.14 -3.60
C ILE A 136 -3.80 -14.84 -3.83
N GLU A 137 -4.41 -13.85 -4.46
CA GLU A 137 -3.83 -12.50 -4.63
C GLU A 137 -3.63 -11.79 -3.29
N GLY A 138 -4.61 -11.90 -2.39
CA GLY A 138 -4.51 -11.36 -1.03
C GLY A 138 -3.30 -11.93 -0.27
N ARG A 139 -2.99 -13.22 -0.46
CA ARG A 139 -1.81 -13.84 0.13
C ARG A 139 -0.51 -13.21 -0.40
N HIS A 140 -0.41 -12.89 -1.68
CA HIS A 140 0.78 -12.24 -2.24
C HIS A 140 1.04 -10.86 -1.62
N ILE A 141 -0.03 -10.08 -1.37
CA ILE A 141 0.07 -8.79 -0.67
C ILE A 141 0.61 -9.00 0.75
N MET A 142 0.07 -9.98 1.49
CA MET A 142 0.53 -10.29 2.84
C MET A 142 2.00 -10.72 2.86
N GLU A 143 2.46 -11.51 1.88
CA GLU A 143 3.88 -11.89 1.76
C GLU A 143 4.79 -10.66 1.61
N ILE A 144 4.41 -9.70 0.77
CA ILE A 144 5.18 -8.46 0.58
C ILE A 144 5.18 -7.63 1.88
N MET A 145 4.01 -7.40 2.49
CA MET A 145 3.90 -6.62 3.72
C MET A 145 4.74 -7.20 4.86
N LEU A 146 4.62 -8.51 5.09
CA LEU A 146 5.39 -9.20 6.12
C LEU A 146 6.89 -9.23 5.78
N GLY A 147 7.24 -9.40 4.50
CA GLY A 147 8.64 -9.35 4.04
C GLY A 147 9.30 -7.98 4.27
N VAL A 148 8.56 -6.88 4.09
CA VAL A 148 9.03 -5.52 4.41
C VAL A 148 9.31 -5.39 5.91
N PHE A 149 8.40 -5.87 6.76
CA PHE A 149 8.62 -5.85 8.20
C PHE A 149 9.78 -6.74 8.64
N GLU A 150 9.93 -7.94 8.07
CA GLU A 150 11.06 -8.82 8.36
C GLU A 150 12.38 -8.18 7.90
N SER A 151 12.41 -7.59 6.71
CA SER A 151 13.59 -6.88 6.21
C SER A 151 14.00 -5.74 7.13
N ALA A 152 13.03 -4.97 7.64
CA ALA A 152 13.29 -3.87 8.55
C ALA A 152 13.79 -4.34 9.93
N ALA A 153 13.13 -5.35 10.51
CA ALA A 153 13.45 -5.87 11.84
C ALA A 153 14.85 -6.51 11.92
N TYR A 154 15.24 -7.25 10.89
CA TYR A 154 16.51 -8.00 10.86
C TYR A 154 17.60 -7.35 9.99
N GLY A 155 17.29 -6.25 9.30
CA GLY A 155 18.26 -5.49 8.50
C GLY A 155 18.85 -6.26 7.33
N ARG A 156 18.06 -7.11 6.66
CA ARG A 156 18.51 -8.01 5.60
C ARG A 156 17.50 -8.09 4.44
N ARG A 157 17.97 -8.48 3.26
CA ARG A 157 17.08 -8.88 2.14
C ARG A 157 16.27 -10.13 2.54
N VAL A 158 15.00 -10.17 2.14
CA VAL A 158 14.08 -11.27 2.40
C VAL A 158 13.59 -11.81 1.06
N ASP A 159 13.73 -13.11 0.85
CA ASP A 159 13.19 -13.79 -0.33
C ASP A 159 11.70 -14.12 -0.10
N LEU A 160 10.89 -13.98 -1.15
CA LEU A 160 9.47 -14.31 -1.15
C LEU A 160 9.20 -15.56 -2.01
N PRO A 161 8.28 -16.46 -1.61
CA PRO A 161 7.51 -16.41 -0.37
C PRO A 161 8.36 -16.74 0.86
N GLN A 162 8.03 -16.16 2.01
CA GLN A 162 8.83 -16.37 3.23
C GLN A 162 8.74 -17.84 3.69
N PRO A 163 9.82 -18.46 4.19
CA PRO A 163 9.75 -19.81 4.73
C PRO A 163 9.02 -19.83 6.09
N GLN A 164 9.15 -18.76 6.87
CA GLN A 164 8.54 -18.61 8.19
C GLN A 164 7.28 -17.75 8.10
N ARG A 165 6.16 -18.27 8.62
CA ARG A 165 4.81 -17.68 8.44
C ARG A 165 4.22 -17.05 9.71
N ASP A 166 4.98 -16.99 10.80
CA ASP A 166 4.59 -16.21 11.99
C ASP A 166 4.91 -14.71 11.79
N HIS A 167 4.25 -13.86 12.58
CA HIS A 167 4.39 -12.41 12.41
C HIS A 167 5.83 -11.95 12.73
N PRO A 168 6.58 -11.38 11.77
CA PRO A 168 8.02 -11.14 11.92
C PRO A 168 8.33 -10.13 13.02
N LEU A 169 7.51 -9.09 13.20
CA LEU A 169 7.69 -8.11 14.28
C LEU A 169 7.44 -8.72 15.67
N VAL A 170 6.43 -9.57 15.84
CA VAL A 170 6.14 -10.22 17.12
C VAL A 170 7.26 -11.20 17.48
N ARG A 171 7.71 -11.99 16.50
CA ARG A 171 8.88 -12.87 16.65
C ARG A 171 10.10 -12.07 17.08
N TRP A 172 10.41 -11.00 16.36
CA TRP A 172 11.56 -10.16 16.65
C TRP A 172 11.52 -9.57 18.06
N ARG A 173 10.36 -9.07 18.51
CA ARG A 173 10.21 -8.61 19.91
C ARG A 173 10.51 -9.71 20.92
N ARG A 174 9.98 -10.92 20.71
CA ARG A 174 10.18 -12.06 21.63
C ARG A 174 11.64 -12.49 21.68
N GLU A 175 12.33 -12.55 20.54
CA GLU A 175 13.76 -12.86 20.47
C GLU A 175 14.63 -11.83 21.21
N GLN A 176 14.19 -10.56 21.25
CA GLN A 176 14.85 -9.48 21.99
C GLN A 176 14.37 -9.36 23.46
N GLY A 177 13.52 -10.27 23.93
CA GLY A 177 13.01 -10.27 25.31
C GLY A 177 11.93 -9.22 25.61
N ALA A 178 11.40 -8.55 24.59
CA ALA A 178 10.41 -7.47 24.73
C ALA A 178 8.95 -7.98 24.78
N GLY A 179 8.71 -9.29 24.65
CA GLY A 179 7.38 -9.91 24.69
C GLY A 179 6.44 -9.44 23.58
N ASP A 180 5.14 -9.65 23.76
CA ASP A 180 4.12 -9.20 22.81
C ASP A 180 3.89 -7.68 22.92
N PRO A 181 3.46 -6.99 21.83
CA PRO A 181 3.18 -5.56 21.88
C PRO A 181 2.08 -5.24 22.89
N ALA A 182 2.20 -4.10 23.55
CA ALA A 182 1.16 -3.63 24.47
C ALA A 182 -0.12 -3.26 23.68
N PRO A 183 -1.32 -3.43 24.27
CA PRO A 183 -2.55 -2.99 23.65
C PRO A 183 -2.54 -1.48 23.37
N MET A 184 -3.08 -1.10 22.22
CA MET A 184 -3.30 0.30 21.82
C MET A 184 -4.80 0.55 21.60
N PRO A 185 -5.26 1.82 21.64
CA PRO A 185 -6.65 2.15 21.34
C PRO A 185 -7.08 1.63 19.96
N ARG A 186 -8.32 1.15 19.85
CA ARG A 186 -8.86 0.70 18.54
C ARG A 186 -9.42 1.86 17.72
N ASP A 187 -9.89 2.91 18.37
CA ASP A 187 -10.30 4.14 17.69
C ASP A 187 -9.08 4.79 17.04
N LEU A 188 -9.27 5.32 15.82
CA LEU A 188 -8.17 5.84 15.03
C LEU A 188 -7.59 7.12 15.64
N GLN A 189 -8.44 8.02 16.12
CA GLN A 189 -7.99 9.29 16.68
C GLN A 189 -7.29 9.06 18.02
N GLU A 190 -7.91 8.27 18.89
CA GLU A 190 -7.30 7.92 20.19
C GLU A 190 -5.95 7.21 20.02
N TRP A 191 -5.81 6.37 18.98
CA TRP A 191 -4.55 5.71 18.66
C TRP A 191 -3.48 6.71 18.25
N TYR A 192 -3.80 7.67 17.38
CA TYR A 192 -2.86 8.72 16.99
C TYR A 192 -2.44 9.57 18.19
N ASP A 193 -3.38 9.97 19.04
CA ASP A 193 -3.09 10.75 20.23
C ASP A 193 -2.22 9.97 21.25
N ALA A 194 -2.40 8.65 21.34
CA ALA A 194 -1.55 7.79 22.16
C ALA A 194 -0.13 7.67 21.56
N GLU A 195 -0.04 7.48 20.25
CA GLU A 195 1.24 7.32 19.56
C GLU A 195 2.05 8.62 19.52
N ASP A 196 1.41 9.75 19.25
CA ASP A 196 2.08 11.05 19.22
C ASP A 196 2.58 11.44 20.63
N ARG A 197 1.88 11.05 21.71
CA ARG A 197 2.40 11.14 23.09
C ARG A 197 3.59 10.21 23.33
N ARG A 198 3.54 8.96 22.86
CA ARG A 198 4.68 8.01 22.98
C ARG A 198 5.94 8.56 22.31
N LEU A 199 5.76 9.19 21.16
CA LEU A 199 6.82 9.79 20.36
C LEU A 199 7.24 11.20 20.83
N GLY A 200 6.62 11.73 21.88
CA GLY A 200 6.94 13.05 22.43
C GLY A 200 6.62 14.22 21.50
N ARG A 201 5.62 14.06 20.62
CA ARG A 201 5.15 15.11 19.68
C ARG A 201 4.10 16.03 20.30
N VAL A 202 3.55 15.64 21.46
CA VAL A 202 2.50 16.35 22.21
C VAL A 202 2.83 16.33 23.70
#